data_AF-A0A7V9S399-F1
#
_entry.id   AF-A0A7V9S399-F1
#
_cell.length_a   1.000
_cell.length_b   1.000
_cell.length_c   1.000
_cell.angle_alpha   90.00
_cell.angle_beta   90.00
_cell.angle_gamma   90.00
#
_symmetry.space_group_name_H-M   'P 1'
#
loop_
_entity.id
_entity.type
_entity.pdbx_description
1 polymer ?
#
loop_
_entity_poly.entity_id
_entity_poly.type
_entity_poly.pdbx_seq_one_letter_code
_entity_poly.pdbx_strand_id
1 'polypeptide(L)'
;MEFFEHAVKYVFPQQPGSMVRGILTAQSHPYMKKKFISEMNYAWPDNTGKVMGLMIEPFYAKQVQAVIEDQEFYKLLALVDVIRVGKVREIIYAINELKKLF
;
A
#
# COMPACT_ATOMS: atom_id res chain seq x y z
N MET A 1 9.67 5.54 14.05
CA MET A 1 8.20 5.64 13.87
C MET A 1 7.72 7.02 13.43
N GLU A 2 8.26 8.12 13.96
CA GLU A 2 7.79 9.49 13.65
C GLU A 2 7.70 9.82 12.16
N PHE A 3 8.68 9.39 11.36
CA PHE A 3 8.68 9.60 9.91
C PHE A 3 7.45 8.97 9.22
N PHE A 4 7.14 7.70 9.52
CA PHE A 4 5.99 7.02 8.91
C PHE A 4 4.67 7.64 9.34
N GLU A 5 4.56 8.04 10.60
CA GLU A 5 3.31 8.57 11.15
C GLU A 5 3.00 9.99 10.66
N HIS A 6 4.02 10.83 10.53
CA HIS A 6 3.81 12.27 10.33
C HIS A 6 4.37 12.81 9.01
N ALA A 7 5.38 12.18 8.41
CA ALA A 7 6.11 12.75 7.29
C ALA A 7 5.88 12.01 5.96
N VAL A 8 5.75 10.67 5.96
CA VAL A 8 5.80 9.86 4.72
C VAL A 8 4.77 10.29 3.67
N LYS A 9 3.55 10.64 4.08
CA LYS A 9 2.48 11.10 3.17
C LYS A 9 2.74 12.45 2.52
N TYR A 10 3.66 13.24 3.07
CA TYR A 10 4.04 14.56 2.53
C TYR A 10 5.36 14.50 1.77
N VAL A 11 6.29 13.64 2.19
CA VAL A 11 7.59 13.44 1.51
C VAL A 11 7.42 12.58 0.25
N PHE A 12 6.54 11.59 0.31
CA PHE A 12 6.15 10.74 -0.82
C PHE A 12 4.65 10.89 -1.08
N PRO A 13 4.19 12.07 -1.52
CA PRO A 13 2.78 12.31 -1.75
C PRO A 13 2.25 11.36 -2.81
N GLN A 14 1.07 10.80 -2.58
CA GLN A 14 0.41 9.92 -3.52
C GLN A 14 -1.07 10.31 -3.64
N GLN A 15 -1.55 10.37 -4.88
CA GLN A 15 -2.98 10.34 -5.18
C GLN A 15 -3.25 9.11 -6.05
N PRO A 16 -4.39 8.42 -5.89
CA PRO A 16 -4.76 7.32 -6.77
C PRO A 16 -4.77 7.75 -8.23
N GLY A 17 -4.00 7.06 -9.08
CA GLY A 17 -3.89 7.35 -10.51
C GLY A 17 -4.91 6.60 -11.35
N SER A 18 -4.59 6.43 -12.64
CA SER A 18 -5.42 5.69 -13.60
C SER A 18 -5.64 4.24 -13.19
N MET A 19 -6.67 3.62 -13.76
CA MET A 19 -6.90 2.18 -13.57
C MET A 19 -5.80 1.36 -14.26
N VAL A 20 -5.07 0.56 -13.49
CA VAL A 20 -3.97 -0.29 -13.96
C VAL A 20 -4.16 -1.73 -13.50
N ARG A 21 -3.58 -2.65 -14.28
CA ARG A 21 -3.42 -4.05 -13.86
C ARG A 21 -2.16 -4.17 -13.03
N GLY A 22 -2.20 -4.92 -11.93
CA GLY A 22 -1.01 -5.02 -11.09
C GLY A 22 -1.12 -5.82 -9.80
N ILE A 23 -0.17 -5.57 -8.90
CA ILE A 23 -0.10 -6.16 -7.57
C ILE A 23 -0.84 -5.25 -6.58
N LEU A 24 -1.74 -5.83 -5.79
CA LEU A 24 -2.62 -5.06 -4.90
C LEU A 24 -1.85 -4.43 -3.72
N THR A 25 -2.10 -3.17 -3.43
CA THR A 25 -1.43 -2.48 -2.31
C THR A 25 -2.43 -1.67 -1.49
N ALA A 26 -1.94 -0.94 -0.48
CA ALA A 26 -2.73 -0.13 0.44
C ALA A 26 -3.87 -0.95 1.07
N GLN A 27 -5.09 -0.39 1.12
CA GLN A 27 -6.28 -1.08 1.64
C GLN A 27 -6.62 -2.36 0.87
N SER A 28 -6.12 -2.50 -0.36
CA SER A 28 -6.44 -3.60 -1.26
C SER A 28 -5.52 -4.79 -1.11
N HIS A 29 -4.42 -4.62 -0.37
CA HIS A 29 -3.57 -5.73 0.03
C HIS A 29 -4.39 -6.79 0.78
N PRO A 30 -4.18 -8.11 0.55
CA PRO A 30 -4.97 -9.17 1.16
C PRO A 30 -5.06 -9.12 2.70
N TYR A 31 -3.99 -8.69 3.37
CA TYR A 31 -3.98 -8.46 4.82
C TYR A 31 -4.99 -7.37 5.24
N MET A 32 -5.01 -6.24 4.53
CA MET A 32 -5.88 -5.11 4.84
C MET A 32 -7.34 -5.41 4.49
N LYS A 33 -7.59 -6.12 3.38
CA LYS A 33 -8.95 -6.52 2.96
C LYS A 33 -9.69 -7.38 3.98
N LYS A 34 -8.97 -8.14 4.82
CA LYS A 34 -9.58 -8.92 5.91
C LYS A 34 -10.13 -8.04 7.05
N LYS A 35 -9.72 -6.77 7.10
CA LYS A 35 -10.04 -5.82 8.17
C LYS A 35 -10.93 -4.67 7.69
N PHE A 36 -10.73 -4.26 6.44
CA PHE A 36 -11.44 -3.13 5.83
C PHE A 36 -11.99 -3.56 4.48
N ILE A 37 -13.30 -3.40 4.33
CA ILE A 37 -13.97 -3.60 3.04
C ILE A 37 -13.81 -2.31 2.23
N SER A 38 -13.35 -2.45 1.00
CA SER A 38 -13.28 -1.34 0.04
C SER A 38 -13.85 -1.77 -1.31
N GLU A 39 -14.60 -0.85 -1.92
CA GLU A 39 -15.17 -1.01 -3.27
C GLU A 39 -14.10 -0.82 -4.36
N MET A 40 -13.04 -0.07 -4.07
CA MET A 40 -11.96 0.22 -5.01
C MET A 40 -10.68 -0.50 -4.63
N ASN A 41 -10.04 -1.06 -5.65
CA ASN A 41 -8.71 -1.62 -5.52
C ASN A 41 -7.64 -0.55 -5.78
N TYR A 42 -6.51 -0.65 -5.10
CA TYR A 42 -5.26 0.03 -5.43
C TYR A 42 -4.23 -1.00 -5.87
N ALA A 43 -3.42 -0.67 -6.87
CA ALA A 43 -2.40 -1.56 -7.38
C ALA A 43 -1.13 -0.81 -7.79
N TRP A 44 0.01 -1.45 -7.56
CA TRP A 44 1.25 -1.11 -8.25
C TRP A 44 1.20 -1.70 -9.66
N PRO A 45 1.49 -0.93 -10.72
CA PRO A 45 1.45 -1.45 -12.09
C PRO A 45 2.35 -2.66 -12.26
N ASP A 46 1.80 -3.73 -12.82
CA ASP A 46 2.56 -4.94 -13.13
C ASP A 46 1.83 -5.77 -14.20
N ASN A 47 2.57 -6.21 -15.21
CA ASN A 47 2.00 -6.96 -16.34
C ASN A 47 1.54 -8.37 -15.96
N THR A 48 2.04 -8.93 -14.84
CA THR A 48 1.67 -10.26 -14.35
C THR A 48 0.48 -10.22 -13.38
N GLY A 49 0.18 -9.04 -12.82
CA GLY A 49 -0.96 -8.81 -11.93
C GLY A 49 -2.26 -9.32 -12.55
N LYS A 50 -3.24 -9.76 -11.75
CA LYS A 50 -4.53 -10.30 -12.27
C LYS A 50 -5.73 -9.42 -11.97
N VAL A 51 -5.54 -8.40 -11.13
CA VAL A 51 -6.61 -7.54 -10.63
C VAL A 51 -6.32 -6.11 -11.06
N MET A 52 -7.37 -5.41 -11.49
CA MET A 52 -7.29 -3.99 -11.78
C MET A 52 -7.45 -3.19 -10.48
N GLY A 53 -6.70 -2.11 -10.33
CA GLY A 53 -6.88 -1.10 -9.29
C GLY A 53 -6.42 0.27 -9.74
N LEU A 54 -6.79 1.31 -8.99
CA LEU A 54 -6.24 2.65 -9.16
C LEU A 54 -4.74 2.61 -8.86
N MET A 55 -3.95 3.24 -9.72
CA MET A 55 -2.50 3.18 -9.65
C MET A 55 -1.97 3.84 -8.37
N ILE A 56 -1.07 3.15 -7.69
CA ILE A 56 -0.14 3.72 -6.71
C ILE A 56 1.26 3.63 -7.30
N GLU A 57 2.03 4.71 -7.18
CA GLU A 57 3.41 4.72 -7.65
C GLU A 57 4.30 3.94 -6.67
N PRO A 58 5.08 2.95 -7.16
CA PRO A 58 6.08 2.28 -6.34
C PRO A 58 7.17 3.26 -5.90
N PHE A 59 7.74 3.07 -4.70
CA PHE A 59 8.81 3.93 -4.19
C PHE A 59 10.12 3.81 -5.00
N TYR A 60 10.32 2.68 -5.69
CA TYR A 60 11.49 2.43 -6.53
C TYR A 60 11.20 1.37 -7.60
N ALA A 61 12.01 1.36 -8.67
CA ALA A 61 11.76 0.57 -9.88
C ALA A 61 11.57 -0.95 -9.66
N LYS A 62 12.25 -1.54 -8.66
CA LYS A 62 12.22 -2.99 -8.39
C LYS A 62 11.28 -3.40 -7.27
N GLN A 63 10.47 -2.47 -6.75
CA GLN A 63 9.61 -2.74 -5.59
C GLN A 63 8.65 -3.91 -5.83
N VAL A 64 7.98 -3.94 -6.98
CA VAL A 64 7.03 -5.00 -7.32
C VAL A 64 7.70 -6.37 -7.40
N GLN A 65 8.94 -6.43 -7.88
CA GLN A 65 9.71 -7.68 -7.93
C GLN A 65 10.07 -8.16 -6.52
N ALA A 66 10.52 -7.24 -5.65
CA ALA A 66 10.91 -7.58 -4.28
C ALA A 66 9.74 -8.13 -3.43
N VAL A 67 8.54 -7.57 -3.57
CA VAL A 67 7.36 -8.01 -2.79
C VAL A 67 6.79 -9.36 -3.24
N ILE A 68 7.16 -9.84 -4.44
CA ILE A 68 6.79 -11.18 -4.89
C ILE A 68 7.57 -12.23 -4.08
N GLU A 69 8.84 -11.95 -3.80
CA GLU A 69 9.75 -12.85 -3.09
C GLU A 69 9.59 -12.78 -1.57
N ASP A 70 9.18 -11.62 -1.03
CA ASP A 70 9.03 -11.38 0.41
C ASP A 70 7.64 -10.84 0.77
N GLN A 71 6.84 -11.71 1.39
CA GLN A 71 5.47 -11.39 1.80
C GLN A 71 5.39 -10.49 3.03
N GLU A 72 6.40 -10.48 3.90
CA GLU A 72 6.45 -9.58 5.04
C GLU A 72 6.78 -8.17 4.57
N PHE A 73 7.76 -8.04 3.67
CA PHE A 73 8.08 -6.78 3.02
C PHE A 73 6.91 -6.23 2.20
N TYR A 74 6.19 -7.10 1.49
CA TYR A 74 4.94 -6.74 0.80
C TYR A 74 3.92 -6.11 1.73
N LYS A 75 3.65 -6.75 2.88
CA LYS A 75 2.73 -6.23 3.90
C LYS A 75 3.20 -4.87 4.41
N LEU A 76 4.49 -4.73 4.73
CA LEU A 76 5.06 -3.49 5.24
C LEU A 76 4.84 -2.32 4.27
N LEU A 77 5.21 -2.50 3.00
CA LEU A 77 5.02 -1.47 1.98
C LEU A 77 3.55 -1.15 1.75
N ALA A 78 2.67 -2.16 1.76
CA ALA A 78 1.24 -1.91 1.66
C ALA A 78 0.70 -1.09 2.84
N LEU A 79 1.17 -1.32 4.07
CA LEU A 79 0.79 -0.49 5.22
C LEU A 79 1.27 0.95 5.08
N VAL A 80 2.47 1.17 4.55
CA VAL A 80 2.95 2.53 4.23
C VAL A 80 2.05 3.17 3.18
N ASP A 81 1.63 2.44 2.15
CA ASP A 81 0.70 2.96 1.14
C ASP A 81 -0.67 3.30 1.71
N VAL A 82 -1.15 2.56 2.73
CA VAL A 82 -2.35 2.95 3.48
C VAL A 82 -2.17 4.33 4.12
N ILE A 83 -0.99 4.66 4.65
CA ILE A 83 -0.73 5.98 5.23
C ILE A 83 -0.76 7.07 4.15
N ARG A 84 -0.30 6.75 2.94
CA ARG A 84 -0.25 7.70 1.81
C ARG A 84 -1.64 8.00 1.23
N VAL A 85 -2.51 6.99 1.09
CA VAL A 85 -3.79 7.13 0.33
C VAL A 85 -5.06 6.71 1.06
N GLY A 86 -4.95 6.09 2.24
CA GLY A 86 -6.07 5.47 2.95
C GLY A 86 -6.98 6.48 3.67
N LYS A 87 -8.09 5.98 4.21
CA LYS A 87 -8.98 6.77 5.07
C LYS A 87 -8.46 6.80 6.50
N VAL A 88 -8.91 7.78 7.28
CA VAL A 88 -8.47 8.01 8.68
C VAL A 88 -8.43 6.71 9.52
N ARG A 89 -9.46 5.86 9.45
CA ARG A 89 -9.51 4.60 10.21
C ARG A 89 -8.44 3.59 9.76
N GLU A 90 -8.21 3.47 8.47
CA GLU A 90 -7.21 2.57 7.90
C GLU A 90 -5.80 3.08 8.19
N ILE A 91 -5.58 4.40 8.10
CA ILE A 91 -4.30 5.05 8.44
C ILE A 91 -3.93 4.76 9.90
N ILE A 92 -4.86 5.00 10.84
CA ILE A 92 -4.63 4.71 12.27
C ILE A 92 -4.30 3.23 12.48
N TYR A 93 -5.02 2.33 11.81
CA TYR A 93 -4.72 0.90 11.88
C TYR A 93 -3.33 0.58 11.35
N ALA A 94 -2.95 1.12 10.19
CA ALA A 94 -1.66 0.86 9.58
C ALA A 94 -0.49 1.36 10.44
N ILE A 95 -0.62 2.55 11.02
CA ILE A 95 0.37 3.10 11.96
C ILE A 95 0.52 2.16 13.16
N ASN A 96 -0.59 1.72 13.76
CA ASN A 96 -0.55 0.81 14.91
C ASN A 96 0.06 -0.56 14.57
N GLU A 97 -0.15 -1.05 13.36
CA GLU A 97 0.49 -2.29 12.89
C GLU A 97 1.99 -2.12 12.67
N LEU A 98 2.43 -0.99 12.09
CA LEU A 98 3.85 -0.69 11.94
C LEU A 98 4.54 -0.54 13.30
N LYS A 99 3.89 0.09 14.28
CA LYS A 99 4.41 0.23 15.67
C LYS A 99 4.60 -1.09 16.41
N LYS A 100 4.00 -2.20 15.94
CA LYS A 100 4.21 -3.53 16.54
C LYS A 100 5.47 -4.22 16.02
N LEU A 101 6.01 -3.73 14.91
CA LEU A 101 7.15 -4.34 14.21
C LEU A 101 8.48 -3.62 14.52
N PHE A 102 8.41 -2.41 15.07
CA PHE A 102 9.54 -1.56 15.43
C PHE A 102 9.31 -0.93 16.81
#